data_AF-A0A7S1R9U9-F1
#
_entry.id   AF-A0A7S1R9U9-F1
#
_cell.length_a   1.000
_cell.length_b   1.000
_cell.length_c   1.000
_cell.angle_alpha   90.00
_cell.angle_beta   90.00
_cell.angle_gamma   90.00
#
_symmetry.space_group_name_H-M   'P 1'
#
loop_
_entity.id
_entity.type
_entity.pdbx_description
1 polymer ?
#
loop_
_entity_poly.entity_id
_entity_poly.type
_entity_poly.pdbx_seq_one_letter_code
_entity_poly.pdbx_strand_id
1 'polypeptide(L)'
;VRVLEEAEETRVPSEEEVQEYANFLEIDIENESHLMWIAREGVVAPVPHPWKMCTENDEDFFYFNFETGESVWDHPCDEKYRGMVEEHREKGKGGDKSAGDSLESGMTSKLDSKLDASIASA
;
A
#
# COMPACT_ATOMS: atom_id res chain seq x y z
N VAL A 1 -7.14 22.85 -9.52
CA VAL A 1 -6.28 21.66 -9.35
C VAL A 1 -4.91 21.90 -9.98
N ARG A 2 -3.88 21.97 -9.14
CA ARG A 2 -2.47 21.98 -9.55
C ARG A 2 -1.87 20.62 -9.18
N VAL A 3 -1.11 20.04 -10.10
CA VAL A 3 -0.33 18.83 -9.83
C VAL A 3 0.98 19.26 -9.20
N LEU A 4 1.34 18.70 -8.06
CA LEU A 4 2.64 18.91 -7.45
C LEU A 4 3.64 17.95 -8.10
N GLU A 5 4.69 18.50 -8.70
CA GLU A 5 5.82 17.69 -9.17
C GLU A 5 6.58 17.18 -7.94
N GLU A 6 6.78 15.86 -7.89
CA GLU A 6 7.47 15.19 -6.80
C GLU A 6 8.88 15.77 -6.67
N ALA A 7 9.19 16.29 -5.48
CA ALA A 7 10.50 16.87 -5.20
C ALA A 7 11.57 15.77 -5.27
N GLU A 8 12.60 16.01 -6.08
CA GLU A 8 13.70 15.08 -6.36
C GLU A 8 14.35 14.52 -5.07
N GLU A 9 13.99 13.28 -4.75
CA GLU A 9 14.75 12.17 -4.16
C GLU A 9 16.00 12.51 -3.32
N THR A 10 15.89 13.35 -2.28
CA THR A 10 16.87 13.41 -1.17
C THR A 10 16.29 13.99 0.12
N ARG A 11 14.95 14.07 0.25
CA ARG A 11 14.32 14.59 1.47
C ARG A 11 14.50 13.59 2.61
N VAL A 12 15.23 14.01 3.64
CA VAL A 12 15.30 13.28 4.90
C VAL A 12 14.04 13.60 5.70
N PRO A 13 13.21 12.61 6.08
CA PRO A 13 12.01 12.85 6.85
C PRO A 13 12.42 13.25 8.27
N SER A 14 11.71 14.22 8.85
CA SER A 14 11.88 14.56 10.26
C SER A 14 11.44 13.40 11.14
N GLU A 15 12.03 13.28 12.33
CA GLU A 15 11.63 12.25 13.29
C GLU A 15 10.15 12.41 13.70
N GLU A 16 9.67 13.64 13.79
CA GLU A 16 8.26 13.96 14.06
C GLU A 16 7.34 13.43 12.95
N GLU A 17 7.69 13.61 11.67
CA GLU A 17 6.90 13.08 10.54
C GLU A 17 6.86 11.54 10.56
N VAL A 18 8.00 10.91 10.88
CA VAL A 18 8.07 9.46 11.02
C VAL A 18 7.22 8.97 12.20
N GLN A 19 7.19 9.69 13.32
CA GLN A 19 6.37 9.34 14.48
C GLN A 19 4.87 9.50 14.21
N GLU A 20 4.47 10.59 13.54
CA GLU A 20 3.08 10.82 13.11
C GLU A 20 2.62 9.68 12.19
N TYR A 21 3.45 9.32 11.22
CA TYR A 21 3.13 8.23 10.29
C TYR A 21 3.18 6.86 10.97
N ALA A 22 4.10 6.63 11.92
CA ALA A 22 4.11 5.43 12.74
C ALA A 22 2.81 5.29 13.56
N ASN A 23 2.30 6.38 14.12
CA ASN A 23 1.01 6.41 14.83
C ASN A 23 -0.15 6.13 13.88
N PHE A 24 -0.12 6.67 12.65
CA PHE A 24 -1.09 6.36 11.60
C PHE A 24 -1.10 4.86 11.22
N LEU A 25 0.09 4.24 11.16
CA LEU A 25 0.24 2.79 10.94
C LEU A 25 -0.03 1.94 12.19
N GLU A 26 -0.41 2.55 13.31
CA GLU A 26 -0.63 1.89 14.60
C GLU A 26 0.60 1.12 15.11
N ILE A 27 1.80 1.64 14.85
CA ILE A 27 3.08 1.14 15.37
C ILE A 27 3.33 1.71 16.76
N ASP A 28 3.56 0.84 17.74
CA ASP A 28 3.93 1.27 19.08
C ASP A 28 5.43 1.62 19.13
N ILE A 29 5.78 2.90 19.27
CA ILE A 29 7.18 3.36 19.20
C ILE A 29 8.03 2.74 20.33
N GLU A 30 7.44 2.48 21.50
CA GLU A 30 8.15 1.95 22.66
C GLU A 30 8.41 0.43 22.54
N ASN A 31 7.42 -0.33 22.10
CA ASN A 31 7.48 -1.80 22.02
C ASN A 31 7.93 -2.29 20.64
N GLU A 32 7.69 -1.50 19.59
CA GLU A 32 7.89 -1.84 18.18
C GLU A 32 8.84 -0.85 17.49
N SER A 33 9.82 -0.35 18.23
CA SER A 33 10.92 0.48 17.70
C SER A 33 11.64 -0.17 16.48
N HIS A 34 11.60 -1.49 16.36
CA HIS A 34 12.12 -2.24 15.22
C HIS A 34 11.25 -2.13 13.94
N LEU A 35 10.05 -1.56 14.01
CA LEU A 35 9.16 -1.30 12.87
C LEU A 35 9.23 0.18 12.41
N MET A 36 9.90 1.05 13.16
CA MET A 36 10.06 2.47 12.84
C MET A 36 10.68 2.74 11.45
N TRP A 37 11.49 1.80 10.93
CA TRP A 37 12.04 1.93 9.59
C TRP A 37 10.97 1.85 8.50
N ILE A 38 9.86 1.12 8.75
CA ILE A 38 8.72 1.01 7.81
C ILE A 38 8.04 2.38 7.71
N ALA A 39 7.81 3.03 8.86
CA ALA A 39 7.25 4.37 8.88
C ALA A 39 8.17 5.38 8.17
N ARG A 40 9.48 5.30 8.40
CA ARG A 40 10.48 6.15 7.73
C ARG A 40 10.41 6.01 6.22
N GLU A 41 10.35 4.78 5.71
CA GLU A 41 10.24 4.50 4.28
C GLU A 41 8.90 4.97 3.70
N GLY A 42 7.81 4.91 4.47
CA GLY A 42 6.49 5.37 4.02
C GLY A 42 6.40 6.89 3.87
N VAL A 43 7.02 7.66 4.77
CA VAL A 43 7.03 9.12 4.69
C VAL A 43 7.80 9.64 3.46
N VAL A 44 8.86 8.94 3.05
CA VAL A 44 9.64 9.29 1.85
C VAL A 44 9.19 8.54 0.60
N ALA A 45 8.13 7.74 0.71
CA ALA A 45 7.67 6.93 -0.40
C ALA A 45 7.25 7.84 -1.55
N PRO A 46 7.79 7.64 -2.76
CA PRO A 46 7.30 8.35 -3.93
C PRO A 46 5.87 7.92 -4.22
N VAL A 47 5.09 8.83 -4.78
CA VAL A 47 3.73 8.52 -5.21
C VAL A 47 3.85 7.59 -6.43
N PRO A 48 3.33 6.36 -6.36
CA PRO A 48 3.52 5.39 -7.43
C PRO A 48 2.75 5.84 -8.67
N HIS A 49 3.36 5.78 -9.84
CA HIS A 49 2.61 5.90 -11.10
C HIS A 49 1.48 4.86 -11.12
N PRO A 50 0.23 5.21 -11.49
CA PRO A 50 -0.24 6.45 -12.15
C PRO A 50 -0.80 7.55 -11.23
N TRP A 51 -0.54 7.48 -9.93
CA TRP A 51 -1.02 8.47 -8.97
C TRP A 51 -0.14 9.72 -8.96
N LYS A 52 -0.74 10.89 -8.71
CA LYS A 52 0.00 12.13 -8.41
C LYS A 52 -0.69 12.94 -7.33
N MET A 53 0.09 13.67 -6.55
CA MET A 53 -0.44 14.62 -5.57
C MET A 53 -0.97 15.87 -6.29
N CYS A 54 -2.18 16.25 -5.94
CA CYS A 54 -2.92 17.36 -6.49
C CYS A 54 -3.39 18.27 -5.35
N THR A 55 -3.43 19.58 -5.59
CA THR A 55 -4.07 20.53 -4.68
C THR A 55 -5.09 21.39 -5.41
N GLU A 56 -6.22 21.69 -4.77
CA GLU A 56 -7.22 22.58 -5.36
C GLU A 56 -6.92 24.05 -5.09
N ASN A 57 -6.59 24.39 -3.83
CA ASN A 57 -6.42 25.77 -3.33
C ASN A 57 -5.08 25.99 -2.61
N ASP A 58 -4.10 25.09 -2.77
CA ASP A 58 -2.86 25.04 -1.98
C ASP A 58 -3.06 24.75 -0.47
N GLU A 59 -4.31 24.59 -0.02
CA GLU A 59 -4.71 24.22 1.36
C GLU A 59 -5.01 22.72 1.49
N ASP A 60 -5.73 22.15 0.52
CA ASP A 60 -6.12 20.75 0.51
C ASP A 60 -5.28 19.96 -0.49
N PHE A 61 -4.66 18.87 -0.03
CA PHE A 61 -3.91 17.94 -0.87
C PHE A 61 -4.65 16.62 -0.98
N PHE A 62 -4.71 16.08 -2.20
CA PHE A 62 -5.32 14.78 -2.50
C PHE A 62 -4.50 14.07 -3.57
N TYR A 63 -4.57 12.75 -3.63
CA TYR A 63 -3.90 11.95 -4.65
C TYR A 63 -4.89 11.56 -5.74
N PHE A 64 -4.51 11.76 -6.99
CA PHE A 64 -5.35 11.46 -8.14
C PHE A 64 -4.68 10.44 -9.06
N ASN A 65 -5.41 9.39 -9.41
CA ASN A 65 -4.99 8.38 -10.37
C ASN A 65 -5.31 8.83 -11.80
N PHE A 66 -4.28 9.08 -12.61
CA PHE A 66 -4.46 9.57 -13.98
C PHE A 66 -4.92 8.49 -14.97
N GLU A 67 -4.86 7.21 -14.61
CA GLU A 67 -5.33 6.11 -15.45
C GLU A 67 -6.79 5.72 -15.13
N THR A 68 -7.15 5.60 -13.85
CA THR A 68 -8.51 5.18 -13.44
C THR A 68 -9.46 6.36 -13.23
N GLY A 69 -8.94 7.57 -13.00
CA GLY A 69 -9.72 8.75 -12.66
C GLY A 69 -10.19 8.80 -11.20
N GLU A 70 -9.62 7.96 -10.33
CA GLU A 70 -9.93 7.91 -8.91
C GLU A 70 -9.16 8.97 -8.11
N SER A 71 -9.77 9.47 -7.03
CA SER A 71 -9.14 10.40 -6.09
C SER A 71 -9.20 9.86 -4.67
N VAL A 72 -8.10 9.91 -3.95
CA VAL A 72 -8.00 9.51 -2.55
C VAL A 72 -7.37 10.63 -1.72
N TRP A 73 -7.72 10.68 -0.44
CA TRP A 73 -7.16 11.66 0.49
C TRP A 73 -5.86 11.15 1.13
N ASP A 74 -5.80 9.83 1.36
CA ASP A 74 -4.64 9.12 1.89
C ASP A 74 -3.64 8.75 0.79
N HIS A 75 -2.39 8.51 1.16
CA HIS A 75 -1.37 8.16 0.19
C HIS A 75 -1.62 6.72 -0.32
N PRO A 76 -1.58 6.47 -1.64
CA PRO A 76 -1.95 5.16 -2.21
C PRO A 76 -0.99 4.01 -1.80
N CYS A 77 0.20 4.32 -1.29
CA CYS A 77 1.08 3.30 -0.69
C CYS A 77 0.78 3.03 0.79
N ASP A 78 -0.07 3.78 1.47
CA ASP A 78 -0.34 3.62 2.90
C ASP A 78 -0.82 2.21 3.24
N GLU A 79 -1.72 1.66 2.43
CA GLU A 79 -2.22 0.30 2.60
C GLU A 79 -1.10 -0.75 2.53
N LYS A 80 -0.12 -0.54 1.64
CA LYS A 80 1.06 -1.41 1.54
C LYS A 80 1.90 -1.36 2.82
N TYR A 81 2.16 -0.18 3.36
CA TYR A 81 2.97 -0.04 4.57
C TYR A 81 2.25 -0.62 5.79
N ARG A 82 0.92 -0.45 5.90
CA ARG A 82 0.10 -1.11 6.94
C ARG A 82 0.24 -2.63 6.87
N GLY A 83 0.16 -3.22 5.67
CA GLY A 83 0.39 -4.65 5.48
C GLY A 83 1.81 -5.08 5.86
N MET A 84 2.83 -4.28 5.55
CA MET A 84 4.22 -4.57 5.93
C MET A 84 4.43 -4.55 7.45
N VAL A 85 3.78 -3.63 8.17
CA VAL A 85 3.80 -3.57 9.64
C VAL A 85 3.19 -4.84 10.23
N GLU A 86 2.01 -5.23 9.78
CA GLU A 86 1.32 -6.43 10.26
C GLU A 86 2.18 -7.69 10.00
N GLU A 87 2.73 -7.83 8.80
CA GLU A 87 3.58 -8.96 8.44
C GLU A 87 4.83 -9.05 9.34
N HIS A 88 5.50 -7.93 9.61
CA HIS A 88 6.67 -7.91 10.48
C HIS A 88 6.32 -8.13 11.95
N ARG A 89 5.15 -7.66 12.40
CA ARG A 89 4.62 -7.91 13.74
C ARG A 89 4.35 -9.40 13.97
N GLU A 90 3.84 -10.10 12.96
CA GLU A 90 3.65 -11.56 13.00
C GLU A 90 4.98 -12.31 12.95
N LYS A 91 5.90 -11.92 12.06
CA LYS A 91 7.23 -12.53 11.95
C LYS A 91 8.09 -12.31 13.19
N GLY A 92 7.98 -11.17 13.85
CA GLY A 92 8.65 -10.85 15.12
C GLY A 92 8.19 -11.72 16.29
N LYS A 93 6.98 -12.31 16.20
CA LYS A 93 6.46 -13.28 17.18
C LYS A 93 6.80 -14.75 16.86
N GLY A 94 7.46 -15.03 15.72
CA GLY A 94 7.66 -16.38 15.19
C GLY A 94 9.11 -16.76 14.85
N GLY A 95 10.10 -16.08 15.44
CA GLY A 95 11.53 -16.30 15.16
C GLY A 95 12.16 -17.55 15.79
N ASP A 96 11.53 -18.72 15.72
CA ASP A 96 12.23 -20.01 15.72
C ASP A 96 11.48 -21.01 14.82
N LYS A 97 12.05 -21.24 13.63
CA LYS A 97 11.78 -22.31 12.64
C LYS A 97 10.44 -22.25 11.88
N SER A 98 10.51 -22.09 10.55
CA SER A 98 10.59 -23.26 9.66
C SER A 98 10.84 -22.84 8.21
N ALA A 99 11.93 -23.37 7.66
CA ALA A 99 12.05 -23.65 6.23
C ALA A 99 11.01 -24.70 5.80
N GLY A 100 10.68 -24.71 4.52
CA GLY A 100 9.76 -25.62 3.84
C GLY A 100 9.07 -24.82 2.74
N ASP A 101 9.70 -24.51 1.62
CA ASP A 101 10.05 -25.47 0.56
C ASP A 101 9.02 -26.59 0.41
N SER A 102 8.06 -26.39 -0.49
CA SER A 102 7.49 -27.48 -1.29
C SER A 102 6.87 -26.91 -2.55
N LEU A 103 7.59 -27.14 -3.63
CA LEU A 103 7.10 -27.12 -4.99
C LEU A 103 6.20 -28.36 -5.19
N GLU A 104 4.97 -28.18 -5.64
CA GLU A 104 4.15 -29.22 -6.26
C GLU A 104 3.29 -28.54 -7.34
N SER A 105 3.72 -28.52 -8.60
CA SER A 105 3.54 -29.56 -9.61
C SER A 105 2.08 -29.90 -9.93
N GLY A 106 1.54 -29.19 -10.93
CA GLY A 106 0.95 -29.86 -12.08
C GLY A 106 -0.53 -30.24 -12.07
N MET A 107 -1.05 -30.26 -13.30
CA MET A 107 -2.05 -31.18 -13.82
C MET A 107 -3.50 -30.67 -14.02
N THR A 108 -3.68 -30.02 -15.19
CA THR A 108 -4.67 -30.36 -16.23
C THR A 108 -6.19 -30.25 -15.99
N SER A 109 -6.78 -29.61 -17.01
CA SER A 109 -7.89 -30.08 -17.85
C SER A 109 -9.33 -29.74 -17.48
N LYS A 110 -9.95 -29.10 -18.48
CA LYS A 110 -11.15 -29.54 -19.22
C LYS A 110 -12.40 -28.70 -18.99
N LEU A 111 -12.82 -28.12 -20.12
CA LEU A 111 -14.18 -27.69 -20.47
C LEU A 111 -15.27 -28.56 -19.82
N ASP A 112 -16.29 -27.90 -19.26
CA ASP A 112 -17.68 -28.28 -19.46
C ASP A 112 -18.52 -26.98 -19.48
N SER A 113 -19.02 -26.54 -20.64
CA SER A 113 -20.30 -26.88 -21.26
C SER A 113 -21.53 -26.30 -20.52
N LYS A 114 -22.16 -25.33 -21.20
CA LYS A 114 -23.61 -25.12 -21.30
C LYS A 114 -24.36 -24.80 -20.00
N LEU A 115 -24.85 -23.56 -19.91
CA LEU A 115 -26.25 -23.39 -19.54
C LEU A 115 -26.95 -22.51 -20.58
N ASP A 116 -28.05 -23.08 -21.04
CA ASP A 116 -28.95 -22.66 -22.10
C ASP A 116 -29.78 -21.44 -21.70
N ALA A 117 -30.30 -20.81 -22.74
CA ALA A 117 -31.19 -19.67 -22.80
C ALA A 117 -32.25 -19.56 -21.68
N SER A 118 -32.64 -18.32 -21.38
CA SER A 118 -34.07 -17.99 -21.53
C SER A 118 -34.38 -16.50 -21.73
N ILE A 119 -34.87 -16.24 -22.94
CA ILE A 119 -36.14 -15.56 -23.28
C ILE A 119 -36.28 -14.05 -23.00
N ALA A 120 -36.42 -13.34 -24.11
CA ALA A 120 -36.93 -11.99 -24.25
C ALA A 120 -38.41 -11.84 -23.85
N SER A 121 -38.77 -10.67 -23.33
CA SER A 121 -40.10 -10.05 -23.46
C SER A 121 -39.88 -8.54 -23.24
N ALA A 122 -40.00 -7.73 -24.28
CA ALA A 122 -41.24 -7.14 -24.82
C ALA A 122 -41.60 -5.85 -24.08
#